data_AF-A0A3Q3B8G0-F1
#
_entry.id   AF-A0A3Q3B8G0-F1
#
_cell.length_a   1.000
_cell.length_b   1.000
_cell.length_c   1.000
_cell.angle_alpha   90.00
_cell.angle_beta   90.00
_cell.angle_gamma   90.00
#
_symmetry.space_group_name_H-M   'P 1'
#
loop_
_entity.id
_entity.type
_entity.pdbx_description
1 polymer ?
#
loop_
_entity_poly.entity_id
_entity_poly.type
_entity_poly.pdbx_seq_one_letter_code
_entity_poly.pdbx_strand_id
1 'polypeptide(L)'
;MNRKRALVSDTFNLKKRRNGTEKFGAVSNKDGPADIKSTMEYLMTLFPRKLFNDALPQIVLKHQLYSIHNDKTLVDKEVSKLRESGELLMFQLGFDAEAFGLLFTSDYKAKVLAGEEGKATRAVVEKFLEKVVSSCTDLSFSKDKMLREFLFTDSEITQLVKSGVLTVRDAGSWWLSIPNSGKFTKYFIQGRKAVLGMVKKSKYSEALQADLEERRTTSQVKFPMKYLIHDIVGAELVESIPTTSGTLLRFVDS
;
A
#
# COMPACT_ATOMS: atom_id res chain seq x y z
N MET A 1 -26.53 -7.85 -26.89
CA MET A 1 -25.07 -8.08 -26.87
C MET A 1 -24.48 -7.56 -25.57
N ASN A 2 -24.37 -8.42 -24.56
CA ASN A 2 -23.92 -8.05 -23.21
C ASN A 2 -22.38 -8.13 -23.13
N ARG A 3 -21.71 -6.97 -23.07
CA ARG A 3 -20.27 -6.89 -22.73
C ARG A 3 -20.11 -6.82 -21.22
N LYS A 4 -19.95 -7.99 -20.57
CA LYS A 4 -19.48 -8.06 -19.18
C LYS A 4 -18.00 -7.69 -19.14
N ARG A 5 -17.66 -6.59 -18.48
CA ARG A 5 -16.27 -6.24 -18.10
C ARG A 5 -15.81 -7.25 -17.06
N ALA A 6 -14.78 -8.03 -17.39
CA ALA A 6 -14.12 -8.90 -16.42
C ALA A 6 -13.41 -8.04 -15.36
N LEU A 7 -13.79 -8.22 -14.09
CA LEU A 7 -13.07 -7.70 -12.93
C LEU A 7 -11.72 -8.42 -12.84
N VAL A 8 -10.66 -7.67 -12.55
CA VAL A 8 -9.25 -8.13 -12.48
C VAL A 8 -8.99 -8.88 -11.16
N SER A 9 -9.97 -9.63 -10.65
CA SER A 9 -9.90 -10.33 -9.36
C SER A 9 -9.27 -11.72 -9.43
N ASP A 10 -9.09 -12.31 -10.62
CA ASP A 10 -8.75 -13.73 -10.73
C ASP A 10 -7.24 -14.04 -10.81
N THR A 11 -6.36 -13.05 -10.68
CA THR A 11 -4.90 -13.29 -10.70
C THR A 11 -4.23 -13.40 -9.31
N PHE A 12 -4.97 -13.27 -8.20
CA PHE A 12 -4.37 -13.24 -6.85
C PHE A 12 -5.16 -14.04 -5.80
N ASN A 13 -5.65 -15.23 -6.15
CA ASN A 13 -6.16 -16.17 -5.14
C ASN A 13 -5.03 -17.09 -4.68
N LEU A 14 -4.15 -16.60 -3.80
CA LEU A 14 -3.15 -17.42 -3.12
C LEU A 14 -3.73 -17.97 -1.82
N LYS A 15 -3.99 -19.28 -1.79
CA LYS A 15 -4.38 -20.01 -0.58
C LYS A 15 -3.17 -20.13 0.35
N LYS A 16 -3.24 -19.44 1.49
CA LYS A 16 -2.32 -19.53 2.63
C LYS A 16 -2.09 -20.98 3.07
N ARG A 17 -0.88 -21.53 2.81
CA ARG A 17 -0.39 -22.73 3.48
C ARG A 17 0.37 -22.33 4.75
N ARG A 18 -0.15 -22.79 5.90
CA ARG A 18 0.51 -22.70 7.20
C ARG A 18 1.64 -23.74 7.23
N ASN A 19 2.87 -23.32 6.96
CA ASN A 19 4.04 -24.12 7.28
C ASN A 19 4.80 -23.41 8.40
N GLY A 20 4.76 -23.99 9.59
CA GLY A 20 5.68 -23.64 10.67
C GLY A 20 7.08 -24.07 10.25
N THR A 21 8.04 -23.16 10.34
CA THR A 21 9.45 -23.49 10.21
C THR A 21 10.17 -22.72 11.30
N GLU A 22 10.55 -23.44 12.36
CA GLU A 22 11.46 -22.97 13.38
C GLU A 22 12.78 -22.59 12.70
N LYS A 23 13.10 -21.29 12.65
CA LYS A 23 14.41 -20.82 12.18
C LYS A 23 15.34 -20.72 13.39
N PHE A 24 16.28 -21.66 13.47
CA PHE A 24 17.43 -21.60 14.36
C PHE A 24 18.36 -20.43 13.98
N GLY A 25 18.64 -19.57 14.95
CA GLY A 25 19.91 -18.85 15.15
C GLY A 25 20.51 -18.03 13.99
N ALA A 26 20.11 -16.76 13.89
CA ALA A 26 21.03 -15.68 13.52
C ALA A 26 20.47 -14.36 14.07
N VAL A 27 21.11 -13.85 15.13
CA VAL A 27 20.82 -12.57 15.75
C VAL A 27 21.13 -11.46 14.75
N SER A 28 20.10 -10.94 14.09
CA SER A 28 20.19 -9.61 13.48
C SER A 28 20.10 -8.62 14.63
N ASN A 29 21.25 -8.19 15.16
CA ASN A 29 21.35 -7.06 16.07
C ASN A 29 20.90 -5.77 15.33
N LYS A 30 19.59 -5.55 15.36
CA LYS A 30 18.96 -4.23 15.39
C LYS A 30 17.88 -4.24 16.49
N ASP A 31 18.30 -4.63 17.70
CA ASP A 31 17.53 -4.44 18.92
C ASP A 31 17.58 -2.96 19.33
N GLY A 32 16.64 -2.20 18.78
CA GLY A 32 15.91 -1.20 19.54
C GLY A 32 14.42 -1.52 19.37
N PRO A 33 13.51 -1.01 20.21
CA PRO A 33 12.10 -1.00 19.86
C PRO A 33 11.99 -0.21 18.56
N ALA A 34 11.97 -0.92 17.44
CA ALA A 34 12.14 -0.34 16.14
C ALA A 34 10.86 0.43 15.86
N ASP A 35 10.91 1.74 16.10
CA ASP A 35 9.78 2.63 15.98
C ASP A 35 9.17 2.45 14.59
N ILE A 36 7.94 1.93 14.57
CA ILE A 36 7.22 1.63 13.32
C ILE A 36 6.99 2.93 12.56
N LYS A 37 6.88 4.06 13.26
CA LYS A 37 6.80 5.38 12.65
C LYS A 37 8.09 5.73 11.91
N SER A 38 9.26 5.60 12.55
CA SER A 38 10.56 5.76 11.89
C SER A 38 10.75 4.81 10.69
N THR A 39 10.24 3.57 10.79
CA THR A 39 10.27 2.61 9.68
C THR A 39 9.39 3.07 8.51
N MET A 40 8.19 3.58 8.81
CA MET A 40 7.32 4.17 7.80
C MET A 40 7.98 5.37 7.14
N GLU A 41 8.56 6.30 7.92
CA GLU A 41 9.30 7.45 7.38
C GLU A 41 10.42 7.02 6.44
N TYR A 42 11.18 5.98 6.82
CA TYR A 42 12.19 5.38 5.95
C TYR A 42 11.57 4.87 4.63
N LEU A 43 10.51 4.06 4.67
CA LEU A 43 9.85 3.53 3.48
C LEU A 43 9.25 4.65 2.61
N MET A 44 8.80 5.75 3.22
CA MET A 44 8.32 6.94 2.53
C MET A 44 9.44 7.62 1.74
N THR A 45 10.68 7.67 2.25
CA THR A 45 11.83 8.21 1.50
C THR A 45 12.13 7.43 0.21
N LEU A 46 11.77 6.15 0.17
CA LEU A 46 11.95 5.29 -1.00
C LEU A 46 10.85 5.49 -2.06
N PHE A 47 9.78 6.23 -1.74
CA PHE A 47 8.68 6.47 -2.65
C PHE A 47 9.09 7.43 -3.80
N PRO A 48 8.87 7.08 -5.07
CA PRO A 48 9.29 7.92 -6.20
C PRO A 48 8.33 9.11 -6.43
N ARG A 49 8.38 10.12 -5.56
CA ARG A 49 7.50 11.31 -5.62
C ARG A 49 7.53 12.02 -6.99
N LYS A 50 8.74 12.16 -7.56
CA LYS A 50 8.98 12.80 -8.87
C LYS A 50 8.26 12.10 -10.03
N LEU A 51 8.04 10.78 -9.94
CA LEU A 51 7.35 10.02 -10.97
C LEU A 51 5.88 10.45 -11.12
N PHE A 52 5.29 10.97 -10.04
CA PHE A 52 3.89 11.36 -9.96
C PHE A 52 3.71 12.87 -9.91
N ASN A 53 4.75 13.65 -10.24
CA ASN A 53 4.74 15.12 -10.16
C ASN A 53 4.25 15.62 -8.79
N ASP A 54 4.60 14.93 -7.71
CA ASP A 54 4.17 15.24 -6.33
C ASP A 54 2.64 15.25 -6.13
N ALA A 55 1.86 14.75 -7.09
CA ALA A 55 0.40 14.71 -7.03
C ALA A 55 -0.13 13.58 -6.15
N LEU A 56 0.71 12.62 -5.78
CA LEU A 56 0.36 11.52 -4.88
C LEU A 56 1.09 11.67 -3.55
N PRO A 57 0.40 11.37 -2.42
CA PRO A 57 1.06 11.20 -1.14
C PRO A 57 1.95 9.95 -1.17
N GLN A 58 2.90 9.87 -0.24
CA GLN A 58 3.85 8.76 -0.17
C GLN A 58 3.15 7.53 0.40
N ILE A 59 2.87 6.56 -0.46
CA ILE A 59 2.16 5.35 -0.09
C ILE A 59 3.17 4.33 0.43
N VAL A 60 2.96 3.84 1.65
CA VAL A 60 3.68 2.69 2.19
C VAL A 60 2.71 1.52 2.26
N LEU A 61 3.12 0.32 1.88
CA LEU A 61 2.24 -0.84 2.00
C LEU A 61 2.39 -1.48 3.37
N LYS A 62 1.26 -1.91 3.97
CA LYS A 62 1.27 -2.57 5.28
C LYS A 62 2.23 -3.76 5.30
N HIS A 63 2.21 -4.57 4.25
CA HIS A 63 3.07 -5.74 4.18
C HIS A 63 4.56 -5.41 4.00
N GLN A 64 4.91 -4.22 3.47
CA GLN A 64 6.32 -3.79 3.43
C GLN A 64 6.92 -3.67 4.84
N LEU A 65 6.10 -3.35 5.86
CA LEU A 65 6.57 -3.31 7.25
C LEU A 65 6.97 -4.70 7.75
N TYR A 66 6.28 -5.75 7.33
CA TYR A 66 6.64 -7.14 7.67
C TYR A 66 7.97 -7.60 7.05
N SER A 67 8.48 -6.89 6.04
CA SER A 67 9.81 -7.18 5.48
C SER A 67 10.95 -6.68 6.37
N ILE A 68 10.68 -5.72 7.25
CA ILE A 68 11.66 -5.10 8.15
C ILE A 68 11.49 -5.65 9.57
N HIS A 69 10.24 -5.89 9.98
CA HIS A 69 9.88 -6.37 11.31
C HIS A 69 9.38 -7.80 11.23
N ASN A 70 10.02 -8.71 11.97
CA ASN A 70 9.64 -10.13 12.00
C ASN A 70 8.32 -10.37 12.76
N ASP A 71 7.99 -9.51 13.74
CA ASP A 71 6.76 -9.64 14.52
C ASP A 71 5.59 -8.91 13.87
N LYS A 72 4.82 -9.67 13.08
CA LYS A 72 3.60 -9.18 12.41
C LYS A 72 2.55 -8.68 13.40
N THR A 73 2.50 -9.24 14.62
CA THR A 73 1.51 -8.88 15.64
C THR A 73 1.83 -7.51 16.23
N LEU A 74 3.09 -7.23 16.51
CA LEU A 74 3.54 -5.90 16.95
C LEU A 74 3.29 -4.85 15.88
N VAL A 75 3.61 -5.15 14.62
CA VAL A 75 3.31 -4.24 13.49
C VAL A 75 1.82 -3.91 13.44
N ASP A 76 0.96 -4.92 13.51
CA ASP A 76 -0.49 -4.72 13.43
C ASP A 76 -1.03 -3.95 14.63
N LYS A 77 -0.50 -4.21 15.83
CA LYS A 77 -0.89 -3.50 17.05
C LYS A 77 -0.54 -2.02 16.97
N GLU A 78 0.67 -1.67 16.56
CA GLU A 78 1.07 -0.26 16.50
C GLU A 78 0.45 0.48 15.31
N VAL A 79 0.28 -0.17 14.16
CA VAL A 79 -0.51 0.41 13.05
C VAL A 79 -1.93 0.70 13.50
N SER A 80 -2.53 -0.21 14.28
CA SER A 80 -3.88 0.00 14.85
C SER A 80 -3.89 1.16 15.86
N LYS A 81 -2.89 1.26 16.74
CA LYS A 81 -2.75 2.37 17.69
C LYS A 81 -2.59 3.73 16.98
N LEU A 82 -1.75 3.81 15.95
CA LEU A 82 -1.59 5.02 15.14
C LEU A 82 -2.89 5.40 14.40
N ARG A 83 -3.64 4.40 13.95
CA ARG A 83 -4.95 4.60 13.34
C ARG A 83 -6.01 5.06 14.36
N GLU A 84 -6.00 4.54 15.57
CA GLU A 84 -6.89 4.98 16.65
C GLU A 84 -6.58 6.41 17.11
N SER A 85 -5.31 6.80 17.10
CA SER A 85 -4.87 8.18 17.38
C SER A 85 -5.21 9.18 16.26
N GLY A 86 -5.68 8.71 15.09
CA GLY A 86 -5.98 9.57 13.94
C GLY A 86 -4.76 10.05 13.15
N GLU A 87 -3.54 9.62 13.51
CA GLU A 87 -2.30 9.98 12.80
C GLU A 87 -2.16 9.26 11.45
N LEU A 88 -2.75 8.07 11.33
CA LEU A 88 -2.57 7.18 10.18
C LEU A 88 -3.89 6.80 9.51
N LEU A 89 -3.91 6.87 8.19
CA LEU A 89 -4.98 6.38 7.32
C LEU A 89 -4.55 5.13 6.57
N MET A 90 -5.51 4.22 6.41
CA MET A 90 -5.35 2.99 5.67
C MET A 90 -6.27 3.02 4.44
N PHE A 91 -5.79 2.49 3.32
CA PHE A 91 -6.49 2.49 2.02
C PHE A 91 -6.38 1.12 1.37
N GLN A 92 -7.47 0.63 0.78
CA GLN A 92 -7.43 -0.59 -0.03
C GLN A 92 -7.03 -0.22 -1.47
N LEU A 93 -5.89 -0.73 -1.94
CA LEU A 93 -5.34 -0.35 -3.26
C LEU A 93 -5.90 -1.19 -4.43
N GLY A 94 -6.76 -2.16 -4.13
CA GLY A 94 -7.63 -2.84 -5.10
C GLY A 94 -6.94 -3.82 -6.05
N PHE A 95 -5.61 -3.95 -6.02
CA PHE A 95 -4.87 -4.93 -6.83
C PHE A 95 -4.68 -6.28 -6.14
N ASP A 96 -4.85 -6.31 -4.82
CA ASP A 96 -4.76 -7.50 -3.98
C ASP A 96 -5.68 -7.27 -2.76
N ALA A 97 -6.31 -8.34 -2.27
CA ALA A 97 -7.20 -8.28 -1.12
C ALA A 97 -6.45 -7.92 0.17
N GLU A 98 -5.16 -8.25 0.25
CA GLU A 98 -4.31 -7.98 1.41
C GLU A 98 -3.41 -6.74 1.22
N ALA A 99 -3.49 -6.06 0.06
CA ALA A 99 -2.72 -4.85 -0.19
C ALA A 99 -3.40 -3.60 0.38
N PHE A 100 -3.02 -3.30 1.63
CA PHE A 100 -3.38 -2.05 2.30
C PHE A 100 -2.24 -1.04 2.18
N GLY A 101 -2.55 0.16 1.70
CA GLY A 101 -1.67 1.32 1.75
C GLY A 101 -1.88 2.10 3.05
N LEU A 102 -0.79 2.53 3.67
CA LEU A 102 -0.72 3.33 4.88
C LEU A 102 -0.14 4.70 4.55
N LEU A 103 -0.77 5.76 5.05
CA LEU A 103 -0.35 7.14 4.86
C LEU A 103 -0.64 7.97 6.10
N PHE A 104 0.20 8.96 6.39
CA PHE A 104 -0.11 9.93 7.44
C PHE A 104 -1.31 10.79 7.05
N THR A 105 -2.18 11.04 8.03
CA THR A 105 -3.40 11.85 7.84
C THR A 105 -3.08 13.26 7.36
N SER A 106 -2.00 13.87 7.88
CA SER A 106 -1.52 15.20 7.49
C SER A 106 -1.11 15.25 6.01
N ASP A 107 -0.27 14.30 5.57
CA ASP A 107 0.20 14.19 4.19
C ASP A 107 -0.97 13.96 3.23
N TYR A 108 -1.92 13.12 3.60
CA TYR A 108 -3.12 12.87 2.82
C TYR A 108 -3.96 14.16 2.65
N LYS A 109 -4.27 14.85 3.75
CA LYS A 109 -5.04 16.11 3.71
C LYS A 109 -4.37 17.15 2.81
N ALA A 110 -3.06 17.37 2.99
CA ALA A 110 -2.30 18.34 2.19
C ALA A 110 -2.35 18.01 0.69
N LYS A 111 -2.17 16.74 0.32
CA LYS A 111 -2.16 16.32 -1.09
C LYS A 111 -3.53 16.33 -1.74
N VAL A 112 -4.58 15.95 -1.00
CA VAL A 112 -5.95 16.02 -1.51
C VAL A 112 -6.38 17.47 -1.74
N LEU A 113 -6.08 18.38 -0.80
CA LEU A 113 -6.40 19.80 -0.95
C LEU A 113 -5.65 20.44 -2.13
N ALA A 114 -4.37 20.11 -2.31
CA ALA A 114 -3.59 20.56 -3.46
C ALA A 114 -4.16 20.02 -4.78
N GLY A 115 -4.60 18.75 -4.82
CA GLY A 115 -5.18 18.12 -6.00
C GLY A 115 -6.58 18.64 -6.38
N GLU A 116 -7.29 19.28 -5.45
CA GLU A 116 -8.62 19.87 -5.64
C GLU A 116 -8.58 21.39 -5.85
N GLU A 117 -7.40 21.99 -5.91
CA GLU A 117 -7.23 23.40 -6.23
C GLU A 117 -7.82 23.73 -7.62
N GLY A 118 -8.71 24.73 -7.65
CA GLY A 118 -9.42 25.15 -8.87
C GLY A 118 -10.62 24.28 -9.27
N LYS A 119 -11.00 23.25 -8.50
CA LYS A 119 -12.17 22.41 -8.80
C LYS A 119 -13.40 22.81 -8.00
N ALA A 120 -14.58 22.67 -8.62
CA ALA A 120 -15.88 22.89 -7.98
C ALA A 120 -16.16 21.91 -6.82
N THR A 121 -15.44 20.79 -6.74
CA THR A 121 -15.56 19.76 -5.71
C THR A 121 -14.77 20.08 -4.43
N ARG A 122 -13.95 21.13 -4.42
CA ARG A 122 -13.06 21.49 -3.30
C ARG A 122 -13.80 21.65 -1.97
N ALA A 123 -14.88 22.43 -1.93
CA ALA A 123 -15.58 22.73 -0.68
C ALA A 123 -16.17 21.46 -0.01
N VAL A 124 -16.64 20.51 -0.83
CA VAL A 124 -17.19 19.23 -0.35
C VAL A 124 -16.08 18.31 0.13
N VAL A 125 -14.94 18.29 -0.56
CA VAL A 125 -13.77 17.52 -0.15
C VAL A 125 -13.20 18.06 1.15
N GLU A 126 -13.11 19.38 1.32
CA GLU A 126 -12.65 20.02 2.56
C GLU A 126 -13.56 19.68 3.74
N LYS A 127 -14.88 19.83 3.57
CA LYS A 127 -15.88 19.39 4.54
C LYS A 127 -15.75 17.90 4.89
N PHE A 128 -15.43 17.05 3.92
CA PHE A 128 -15.19 15.62 4.14
C PHE A 128 -13.91 15.35 4.94
N LEU A 129 -12.81 16.03 4.62
CA LEU A 129 -11.55 15.89 5.34
C LEU A 129 -11.67 16.37 6.80
N GLU A 130 -12.45 17.41 7.06
CA GLU A 130 -12.70 17.88 8.41
C GLU A 130 -13.62 16.94 9.19
N LYS A 131 -14.80 16.63 8.65
CA LYS A 131 -15.82 15.85 9.38
C LYS A 131 -15.51 14.37 9.46
N VAL A 132 -15.09 13.75 8.36
CA VAL A 132 -14.94 12.29 8.27
C VAL A 132 -13.54 11.88 8.66
N VAL A 133 -12.52 12.44 8.02
CA VAL A 133 -11.13 12.02 8.24
C VAL A 133 -10.60 12.42 9.61
N SER A 134 -11.12 13.48 10.23
CA SER A 134 -10.73 13.86 11.60
C SER A 134 -11.51 13.13 12.69
N SER A 135 -12.71 12.62 12.39
CA SER A 135 -13.58 11.97 13.39
C SER A 135 -13.55 10.45 13.31
N CYS A 136 -13.23 9.89 12.14
CA CYS A 136 -13.23 8.45 11.90
C CYS A 136 -12.06 8.03 11.02
N THR A 137 -11.33 7.01 11.45
CA THR A 137 -10.30 6.34 10.64
C THR A 137 -10.85 5.09 9.94
N ASP A 138 -12.16 5.03 9.77
CA ASP A 138 -12.86 3.95 9.08
C ASP A 138 -12.43 3.85 7.61
N LEU A 139 -12.16 2.62 7.17
CA LEU A 139 -11.76 2.33 5.79
C LEU A 139 -12.97 2.42 4.84
N SER A 140 -14.13 1.91 5.27
CA SER A 140 -15.40 1.90 4.53
C SER A 140 -16.45 2.81 5.14
N PHE A 141 -17.22 3.45 4.26
CA PHE A 141 -18.38 4.23 4.60
C PHE A 141 -19.63 3.62 3.95
N SER A 142 -20.67 3.38 4.73
CA SER A 142 -21.99 2.99 4.24
C SER A 142 -22.85 4.24 3.97
N LYS A 143 -23.87 4.08 3.13
CA LYS A 143 -24.85 5.14 2.82
C LYS A 143 -25.51 5.69 4.09
N ASP A 144 -25.90 4.83 5.02
CA ASP A 144 -26.47 5.28 6.28
C ASP A 144 -25.49 6.10 7.12
N LYS A 145 -24.22 5.70 7.22
CA LYS A 145 -23.20 6.50 7.92
C LYS A 145 -23.00 7.86 7.25
N MET A 146 -22.84 7.88 5.92
CA MET A 146 -22.62 9.12 5.16
C MET A 146 -23.80 10.10 5.26
N LEU A 147 -25.03 9.61 5.18
CA LEU A 147 -26.22 10.44 5.23
C LEU A 147 -26.64 10.83 6.65
N ARG A 148 -26.63 9.89 7.60
CA ARG A 148 -27.18 10.11 8.95
C ARG A 148 -26.16 10.65 9.93
N GLU A 149 -24.92 10.18 9.88
CA GLU A 149 -23.88 10.53 10.84
C GLU A 149 -23.08 11.74 10.37
N PHE A 150 -22.67 11.74 9.10
CA PHE A 150 -21.85 12.82 8.55
C PHE A 150 -22.64 13.93 7.83
N LEU A 151 -23.95 13.72 7.65
CA LEU A 151 -24.89 14.68 7.03
C LEU A 151 -24.44 15.16 5.64
N PHE A 152 -23.97 14.22 4.81
CA PHE A 152 -23.72 14.47 3.39
C PHE A 152 -24.98 14.20 2.56
N THR A 153 -25.11 14.87 1.43
CA THR A 153 -26.15 14.63 0.43
C THR A 153 -25.66 13.64 -0.65
N ASP A 154 -26.58 12.95 -1.34
CA ASP A 154 -26.21 12.04 -2.44
C ASP A 154 -25.41 12.76 -3.56
N SER A 155 -25.67 14.05 -3.78
CA SER A 155 -24.92 14.90 -4.72
C SER A 155 -23.47 15.11 -4.27
N GLU A 156 -23.26 15.45 -3.00
CA GLU A 156 -21.92 15.59 -2.41
C GLU A 156 -21.15 14.25 -2.45
N ILE A 157 -21.80 13.13 -2.16
CA ILE A 157 -21.19 11.80 -2.26
C ILE A 157 -20.75 11.52 -3.71
N THR A 158 -21.59 11.85 -4.69
CA THR A 158 -21.23 11.72 -6.11
C THR A 158 -20.04 12.59 -6.48
N GLN A 159 -19.93 13.80 -5.92
CA GLN A 159 -18.78 14.68 -6.10
C GLN A 159 -17.50 14.10 -5.47
N LEU A 160 -17.59 13.49 -4.29
CA LEU A 160 -16.46 12.82 -3.62
C LEU A 160 -15.97 11.58 -4.41
N VAL A 161 -16.88 10.85 -5.03
CA VAL A 161 -16.53 9.76 -5.95
C VAL A 161 -15.87 10.31 -7.21
N LYS A 162 -16.39 11.42 -7.76
CA LYS A 162 -15.82 12.08 -8.95
C LYS A 162 -14.43 12.66 -8.69
N SER A 163 -14.15 13.16 -7.49
CA SER A 163 -12.81 13.63 -7.09
C SER A 163 -11.83 12.48 -6.81
N GLY A 164 -12.32 11.24 -6.69
CA GLY A 164 -11.50 10.05 -6.44
C GLY A 164 -11.10 9.87 -4.98
N VAL A 165 -11.70 10.63 -4.06
CA VAL A 165 -11.55 10.47 -2.61
C VAL A 165 -12.34 9.27 -2.10
N LEU A 166 -13.43 8.93 -2.79
CA LEU A 166 -14.22 7.72 -2.54
C LEU A 166 -14.23 6.81 -3.76
N THR A 167 -14.14 5.50 -3.53
CA THR A 167 -14.30 4.46 -4.55
C THR A 167 -15.46 3.55 -4.20
N VAL A 168 -16.30 3.22 -5.18
CA VAL A 168 -17.47 2.35 -4.98
C VAL A 168 -17.01 0.93 -4.66
N ARG A 169 -17.49 0.37 -3.54
CA ARG A 169 -17.30 -1.03 -3.16
C ARG A 169 -18.52 -1.85 -3.58
N ASP A 170 -19.66 -1.52 -2.98
CA ASP A 170 -20.95 -2.20 -3.16
C ASP A 170 -22.07 -1.15 -3.27
N ALA A 171 -23.30 -1.60 -3.56
CA ALA A 171 -24.46 -0.71 -3.63
C ALA A 171 -24.66 0.02 -2.29
N GLY A 172 -24.36 1.32 -2.26
CA GLY A 172 -24.44 2.13 -1.04
C GLY A 172 -23.26 1.94 -0.08
N SER A 173 -22.12 1.43 -0.54
CA SER A 173 -20.89 1.37 0.25
C SER A 173 -19.68 1.83 -0.56
N TRP A 174 -18.85 2.66 0.07
CA TRP A 174 -17.64 3.24 -0.54
C TRP A 174 -16.42 3.01 0.33
N TRP A 175 -15.28 2.77 -0.31
CA TRP A 175 -13.97 2.81 0.32
C TRP A 175 -13.38 4.21 0.26
N LEU A 176 -12.63 4.57 1.30
CA LEU A 176 -11.69 5.69 1.21
C LEU A 176 -10.61 5.36 0.18
N SER A 177 -10.36 6.27 -0.75
CA SER A 177 -9.37 6.09 -1.82
C SER A 177 -8.47 7.30 -1.99
N ILE A 178 -7.27 7.06 -2.51
CA ILE A 178 -6.32 8.11 -2.84
C ILE A 178 -6.62 8.60 -4.26
N PRO A 179 -6.89 9.91 -4.45
CA PRO A 179 -7.11 10.47 -5.79
C PRO A 179 -5.93 10.17 -6.72
N ASN A 180 -6.22 9.89 -7.99
CA ASN A 180 -5.20 9.60 -9.02
C ASN A 180 -4.29 8.37 -8.76
N SER A 181 -4.59 7.53 -7.77
CA SER A 181 -3.79 6.35 -7.42
C SER A 181 -3.72 5.27 -8.51
N GLY A 182 -4.61 5.29 -9.51
CA GLY A 182 -4.60 4.32 -10.59
C GLY A 182 -3.29 4.25 -11.39
N LYS A 183 -2.60 5.40 -11.59
CA LYS A 183 -1.28 5.42 -12.22
C LYS A 183 -0.23 4.72 -11.36
N PHE A 184 -0.28 4.95 -10.05
CA PHE A 184 0.57 4.26 -9.07
C PHE A 184 0.34 2.76 -9.14
N THR A 185 -0.91 2.29 -8.97
CA THR A 185 -1.24 0.86 -9.00
C THR A 185 -0.76 0.19 -10.28
N LYS A 186 -0.96 0.82 -11.45
CA LYS A 186 -0.48 0.28 -12.73
C LYS A 186 1.03 0.10 -12.76
N TYR A 187 1.80 1.14 -12.45
CA TYR A 187 3.27 1.07 -12.47
C TYR A 187 3.80 0.13 -11.40
N PHE A 188 3.12 0.05 -10.27
CA PHE A 188 3.51 -0.77 -9.15
C PHE A 188 3.37 -2.26 -9.49
N ILE A 189 2.22 -2.68 -10.03
CA ILE A 189 1.99 -4.05 -10.51
C ILE A 189 3.03 -4.43 -11.59
N GLN A 190 3.33 -3.51 -12.50
CA GLN A 190 4.35 -3.75 -13.54
C GLN A 190 5.74 -3.93 -12.93
N GLY A 191 6.11 -3.08 -11.97
CA GLY A 191 7.38 -3.18 -11.24
C GLY A 191 7.50 -4.49 -10.46
N ARG A 192 6.48 -4.84 -9.67
CA ARG A 192 6.43 -6.10 -8.91
C ARG A 192 6.61 -7.32 -9.83
N LYS A 193 5.87 -7.39 -10.94
CA LYS A 193 6.00 -8.48 -11.92
C LYS A 193 7.39 -8.55 -12.55
N ALA A 194 8.00 -7.42 -12.85
CA ALA A 194 9.33 -7.37 -13.42
C ALA A 194 10.39 -7.87 -12.42
N VAL A 195 10.37 -7.41 -11.17
CA VAL A 195 11.32 -7.83 -10.13
C VAL A 195 11.15 -9.30 -9.79
N LEU A 196 9.92 -9.78 -9.60
CA LEU A 196 9.66 -11.22 -9.42
C LEU A 196 10.13 -12.04 -10.62
N GLY A 197 9.94 -11.53 -11.83
CA GLY A 197 10.44 -12.16 -13.05
C GLY A 197 11.96 -12.23 -13.10
N MET A 198 12.68 -11.26 -12.52
CA MET A 198 14.15 -11.30 -12.41
C MET A 198 14.62 -12.40 -11.47
N VAL A 199 13.95 -12.56 -10.31
CA VAL A 199 14.25 -13.64 -9.36
C VAL A 199 13.88 -15.00 -9.95
N LYS A 200 12.72 -15.13 -10.61
CA LYS A 200 12.32 -16.40 -11.22
C LYS A 200 13.22 -16.86 -12.37
N LYS A 201 13.87 -15.91 -13.08
CA LYS A 201 14.78 -16.22 -14.20
C LYS A 201 16.23 -16.40 -13.76
N SER A 202 16.58 -16.14 -12.51
CA SER A 202 17.94 -16.34 -12.02
C SER A 202 18.22 -17.83 -11.80
N LYS A 203 19.50 -18.15 -11.58
CA LYS A 203 19.91 -19.54 -11.32
C LYS A 203 19.21 -20.04 -10.05
N TYR A 204 18.57 -21.20 -10.14
CA TYR A 204 17.79 -21.81 -9.06
C TYR A 204 16.59 -20.98 -8.56
N SER A 205 16.15 -19.97 -9.32
CA SER A 205 15.14 -19.01 -8.88
C SER A 205 15.53 -18.25 -7.60
N GLU A 206 16.85 -18.01 -7.45
CA GLU A 206 17.48 -17.40 -6.30
C GLU A 206 18.31 -16.19 -6.73
N ALA A 207 18.19 -15.07 -6.01
CA ALA A 207 18.97 -13.88 -6.28
C ALA A 207 19.38 -13.20 -4.97
N LEU A 208 20.62 -12.70 -4.90
CA LEU A 208 21.07 -11.92 -3.76
C LEU A 208 20.34 -10.58 -3.73
N GLN A 209 19.90 -10.16 -2.55
CA GLN A 209 19.21 -8.87 -2.38
C GLN A 209 20.08 -7.70 -2.86
N ALA A 210 21.38 -7.70 -2.52
CA ALA A 210 22.32 -6.66 -2.94
C ALA A 210 22.41 -6.56 -4.47
N ASP A 211 22.52 -7.69 -5.16
CA ASP A 211 22.57 -7.73 -6.63
C ASP A 211 21.30 -7.17 -7.28
N LEU A 212 20.15 -7.37 -6.65
CA LEU A 212 18.88 -6.81 -7.14
C LEU A 212 18.80 -5.31 -6.87
N GLU A 213 19.33 -4.83 -5.75
CA GLU A 213 19.37 -3.39 -5.41
C GLU A 213 20.30 -2.61 -6.34
N GLU A 214 21.41 -3.22 -6.77
CA GLU A 214 22.39 -2.61 -7.68
C GLU A 214 21.94 -2.59 -9.14
N ARG A 215 20.99 -3.45 -9.52
CA ARG A 215 20.45 -3.48 -10.89
C ARG A 215 19.76 -2.16 -11.21
N ARG A 216 20.14 -1.57 -12.35
CA ARG A 216 19.47 -0.38 -12.88
C ARG A 216 18.00 -0.69 -13.17
N THR A 217 17.14 0.24 -12.76
CA THR A 217 15.73 0.25 -13.11
C THR A 217 15.58 0.23 -14.64
N THR A 218 15.03 -0.85 -15.19
CA THR A 218 14.72 -0.93 -16.62
C THR A 218 13.57 0.03 -16.96
N SER A 219 13.35 0.34 -18.24
CA SER A 219 12.24 1.22 -18.66
C SER A 219 10.86 0.75 -18.15
N GLN A 220 10.73 -0.54 -17.80
CA GLN A 220 9.52 -1.16 -17.26
C GLN A 220 9.39 -0.97 -15.74
N VAL A 221 10.50 -0.80 -15.02
CA VAL A 221 10.53 -0.63 -13.57
C VAL A 221 10.68 0.84 -13.24
N LYS A 222 9.56 1.52 -12.99
CA LYS A 222 9.55 2.96 -12.66
C LYS A 222 9.78 3.26 -11.17
N PHE A 223 9.80 2.22 -10.33
CA PHE A 223 9.99 2.33 -8.89
C PHE A 223 11.43 2.00 -8.48
N PRO A 224 11.95 2.59 -7.39
CA PRO A 224 13.23 2.19 -6.82
C PRO A 224 13.24 0.71 -6.41
N MET A 225 14.34 0.01 -6.67
CA MET A 225 14.45 -1.43 -6.40
C MET A 225 14.21 -1.76 -4.94
N LYS A 226 14.76 -0.97 -4.01
CA LYS A 226 14.55 -1.15 -2.56
C LYS A 226 13.07 -1.16 -2.17
N TYR A 227 12.27 -0.26 -2.75
CA TYR A 227 10.83 -0.20 -2.48
C TYR A 227 10.11 -1.47 -2.95
N LEU A 228 10.47 -1.97 -4.14
CA LEU A 228 9.90 -3.21 -4.69
C LEU A 228 10.42 -4.47 -3.99
N ILE A 229 11.63 -4.47 -3.45
CA ILE A 229 12.18 -5.59 -2.68
C ILE A 229 11.43 -5.74 -1.35
N HIS A 230 11.25 -4.65 -0.60
CA HIS A 230 10.43 -4.66 0.62
C HIS A 230 9.00 -5.13 0.32
N ASP A 231 8.48 -4.80 -0.87
CA ASP A 231 7.18 -5.27 -1.31
C ASP A 231 7.12 -6.79 -1.51
N ILE A 232 8.01 -7.37 -2.32
CA ILE A 232 7.97 -8.81 -2.62
C ILE A 232 8.30 -9.68 -1.40
N VAL A 233 9.19 -9.21 -0.53
CA VAL A 233 9.55 -9.89 0.73
C VAL A 233 8.38 -9.81 1.70
N GLY A 234 7.83 -8.61 1.87
CA GLY A 234 6.72 -8.36 2.80
C GLY A 234 5.43 -9.07 2.42
N ALA A 235 5.17 -9.21 1.12
CA ALA A 235 4.04 -9.95 0.57
C ALA A 235 4.28 -11.46 0.52
N GLU A 236 5.41 -11.95 1.05
CA GLU A 236 5.77 -13.38 1.08
C GLU A 236 5.81 -14.04 -0.32
N LEU A 237 6.05 -13.25 -1.36
CA LEU A 237 6.21 -13.72 -2.75
C LEU A 237 7.59 -14.34 -2.98
N VAL A 238 8.54 -14.02 -2.10
CA VAL A 238 9.88 -14.59 -2.05
C VAL A 238 10.22 -14.99 -0.62
N GLU A 239 10.97 -16.07 -0.47
CA GLU A 239 11.56 -16.47 0.80
C GLU A 239 12.90 -15.76 0.99
N SER A 240 13.08 -15.13 2.16
CA SER A 240 14.33 -14.51 2.57
C SER A 240 15.18 -15.50 3.38
N ILE A 241 16.37 -15.81 2.87
CA ILE A 241 17.31 -16.78 3.44
C ILE A 241 18.62 -16.03 3.77
N PRO A 242 19.00 -15.88 5.05
CA PRO A 242 20.27 -15.27 5.40
C PRO A 242 21.42 -16.22 5.03
N THR A 243 22.41 -15.70 4.30
CA THR A 243 23.63 -16.44 3.94
C THR A 243 24.87 -15.65 4.36
N THR A 244 26.04 -16.30 4.33
CA THR A 244 27.33 -15.65 4.64
C THR A 244 27.68 -14.51 3.69
N SER A 245 27.10 -14.49 2.48
CA SER A 245 27.31 -13.43 1.47
C SER A 245 26.20 -12.38 1.47
N GLY A 246 25.23 -12.48 2.40
CA GLY A 246 24.08 -11.59 2.50
C GLY A 246 22.74 -12.32 2.36
N THR A 247 21.66 -11.55 2.28
CA THR A 247 20.30 -12.10 2.20
C THR A 247 19.98 -12.57 0.78
N LEU A 248 19.65 -13.84 0.64
CA LEU A 248 19.22 -14.45 -0.61
C LEU A 248 17.70 -14.50 -0.69
N LEU A 249 17.15 -14.08 -1.83
CA LEU A 249 15.72 -14.10 -2.13
C LEU A 249 15.42 -15.26 -3.07
N ARG A 250 14.63 -16.23 -2.61
CA ARG A 250 14.17 -17.37 -3.41
C ARG A 250 12.72 -17.17 -3.82
N PHE A 251 12.40 -17.37 -5.10
CA PHE A 251 11.01 -17.34 -5.56
C PHE A 251 10.19 -18.47 -4.94
N VAL A 252 9.01 -18.15 -4.40
CA VAL A 252 8.06 -19.15 -3.90
C VAL A 252 7.08 -19.48 -5.03
N ASP A 253 7.29 -20.59 -5.73
CA ASP A 253 6.29 -21.11 -6.68
C ASP A 253 5.08 -21.57 -5.86
N SER A 254 3.92 -20.96 -6.15
CA SER A 254 2.62 -21.33 -5.59
C SER A 254 1.81 -22.14 -6.58
#